data_AF-A0A562BTZ3-F1
#
_entry.id   AF-A0A562BTZ3-F1
#
_cell.length_a   1.000
_cell.length_b   1.000
_cell.length_c   1.000
_cell.angle_alpha   90.00
_cell.angle_beta   90.00
_cell.angle_gamma   90.00
#
_symmetry.space_group_name_H-M   'P 1'
#
loop_
_entity.id
_entity.type
_entity.pdbx_description
1 polymer ?
#
loop_
_entity_poly.entity_id
_entity_poly.type
_entity_poly.pdbx_seq_one_letter_code
_entity_poly.pdbx_strand_id
1 'polypeptide(L)'
;MRPEPLRVAVALCVLLGAGCALAAGTDGAARIAALDPARRAALERRAAEWDALPLPMQRERREAWLAWRDLPAPERARMQAARAAWRSLPVDRQQALRARFDALDAGIRRGWLLGPVLGPHWPRLHALFAHVGPEERDALLGALRALPPQALEDLGVLAQRTPPQDRAALRAQLLALPAERRAVWLRERVSP
;
A
#
# COMPACT_ATOMS: atom_id res chain seq x y z
N MET A 1 -13.74 -36.03 14.30
CA MET A 1 -13.32 -34.62 14.49
C MET A 1 -13.02 -34.04 13.12
N ARG A 2 -13.88 -33.12 12.63
CA ARG A 2 -13.78 -32.52 11.31
C ARG A 2 -12.83 -31.31 11.37
N PRO A 3 -11.81 -31.19 10.50
CA PRO A 3 -10.97 -30.01 10.50
C PRO A 3 -11.64 -28.83 9.76
N GLU A 4 -11.80 -27.76 10.52
CA GLU A 4 -12.23 -26.38 10.20
C GLU A 4 -11.79 -25.85 8.81
N PRO A 5 -12.71 -25.61 7.85
CA PRO A 5 -12.41 -25.07 6.51
C PRO A 5 -12.05 -23.57 6.50
N LEU A 6 -12.15 -22.88 7.64
CA LEU A 6 -11.93 -21.43 7.75
C LEU A 6 -10.44 -21.02 7.65
N ARG A 7 -9.50 -21.91 7.96
CA ARG A 7 -8.06 -21.57 7.99
C ARG A 7 -7.41 -21.50 6.61
N VAL A 8 -7.92 -22.28 5.65
CA VAL A 8 -7.32 -22.37 4.30
C VAL A 8 -7.67 -21.17 3.41
N ALA A 9 -8.81 -20.51 3.65
CA ALA A 9 -9.26 -19.37 2.86
C ALA A 9 -8.35 -18.13 2.99
N VAL A 10 -7.70 -17.95 4.15
CA VAL A 10 -6.85 -16.79 4.42
C VAL A 10 -5.48 -16.92 3.75
N ALA A 11 -4.95 -18.15 3.65
CA ALA A 11 -3.65 -18.43 3.04
C ALA A 11 -3.64 -18.25 1.51
N LEU A 12 -4.80 -18.41 0.84
CA LEU A 12 -4.90 -18.28 -0.62
C LEU A 12 -4.79 -16.84 -1.12
N CYS A 13 -5.16 -15.85 -0.31
CA CYS A 13 -5.18 -14.45 -0.73
C CYS A 13 -3.76 -13.86 -0.84
N VAL A 14 -2.82 -14.24 0.02
CA VAL A 14 -1.59 -13.45 0.22
C VAL A 14 -0.51 -13.66 -0.86
N LEU A 15 -0.54 -14.71 -1.68
CA LEU A 15 0.65 -15.10 -2.46
C LEU A 15 0.49 -15.25 -3.98
N LEU A 16 -0.69 -15.04 -4.56
CA LEU A 16 -0.84 -14.99 -6.01
C LEU A 16 -1.30 -13.61 -6.42
N GLY A 17 -0.42 -12.88 -7.11
CA GLY A 17 -0.75 -11.64 -7.82
C GLY A 17 -1.66 -11.88 -9.03
N ALA A 18 -2.74 -12.63 -8.84
CA ALA A 18 -3.85 -12.79 -9.75
C ALA A 18 -5.08 -12.26 -9.01
N GLY A 19 -5.68 -11.19 -9.53
CA GLY A 19 -6.91 -10.65 -8.98
C GLY A 19 -7.94 -11.77 -8.83
N CYS A 20 -8.49 -11.89 -7.63
CA CYS A 20 -9.71 -12.65 -7.42
C CYS A 20 -10.64 -11.75 -6.62
N ALA A 21 -11.71 -11.35 -7.32
CA ALA A 21 -12.88 -10.71 -6.77
C ALA A 21 -13.31 -11.44 -5.50
N LEU A 22 -13.51 -10.69 -4.41
CA LEU A 22 -14.29 -11.15 -3.28
C LEU A 22 -15.77 -11.13 -3.69
N ALA A 23 -16.15 -12.06 -4.56
CA ALA A 23 -17.46 -12.66 -4.44
C ALA A 23 -17.27 -13.84 -3.47
N ALA A 24 -17.69 -13.64 -2.22
CA ALA A 24 -17.87 -14.73 -1.28
C ALA A 24 -19.01 -15.62 -1.79
N GLY A 25 -18.70 -16.45 -2.79
CA GLY A 25 -19.50 -17.56 -3.26
C GLY A 25 -18.83 -18.87 -2.87
N THR A 26 -19.61 -19.92 -2.73
CA THR A 26 -19.31 -21.30 -2.30
C THR A 26 -18.23 -22.07 -3.10
N ASP A 27 -17.37 -21.37 -3.84
CA ASP A 27 -16.47 -21.91 -4.86
C ASP A 27 -14.99 -22.03 -4.44
N GLY A 28 -14.64 -21.62 -3.21
CA GLY A 28 -13.26 -21.70 -2.72
C GLY A 28 -12.81 -23.15 -2.48
N ALA A 29 -13.62 -23.93 -1.78
CA ALA A 29 -13.34 -25.33 -1.47
C ALA A 29 -13.35 -26.21 -2.74
N ALA A 30 -14.30 -25.96 -3.65
CA ALA A 30 -14.37 -26.63 -4.94
C ALA A 30 -13.13 -26.37 -5.80
N ARG A 31 -12.65 -25.11 -5.87
CA ARG A 31 -11.41 -24.77 -6.57
C ARG A 31 -10.19 -25.46 -5.98
N ILE A 32 -10.09 -25.56 -4.65
CA ILE A 32 -8.98 -26.28 -3.99
C ILE A 32 -9.06 -27.79 -4.25
N ALA A 33 -10.27 -28.35 -4.23
CA ALA A 33 -10.52 -29.75 -4.55
C ALA A 33 -10.25 -30.10 -6.02
N ALA A 34 -10.34 -29.13 -6.93
CA ALA A 34 -9.99 -29.27 -8.34
C ALA A 34 -8.48 -29.12 -8.61
N LEU A 35 -7.67 -28.68 -7.64
CA LEU A 35 -6.21 -28.65 -7.79
C LEU A 35 -5.63 -30.06 -7.83
N ASP A 36 -4.60 -30.25 -8.66
CA ASP A 36 -3.79 -31.46 -8.62
C ASP A 36 -3.13 -31.66 -7.24
N PRO A 37 -2.76 -32.90 -6.88
CA PRO A 37 -2.23 -33.21 -5.56
C PRO A 37 -0.97 -32.43 -5.20
N ALA A 38 -0.09 -32.14 -6.17
CA ALA A 38 1.14 -31.41 -5.93
C ALA A 38 0.87 -29.93 -5.58
N ARG A 39 -0.05 -29.29 -6.31
CA ARG A 39 -0.50 -27.92 -6.03
C ARG A 39 -1.25 -27.83 -4.69
N ARG A 40 -2.05 -28.84 -4.35
CA ARG A 40 -2.73 -28.92 -3.06
C ARG A 40 -1.74 -29.04 -1.90
N ALA A 41 -0.78 -29.96 -1.99
CA ALA A 41 0.27 -30.11 -0.98
C ALA A 41 1.12 -28.83 -0.84
N ALA A 42 1.41 -28.13 -1.95
CA ALA A 42 2.10 -26.84 -1.91
C ALA A 42 1.26 -25.72 -1.27
N LEU A 43 -0.05 -25.76 -1.39
CA LEU A 43 -0.95 -24.82 -0.71
C LEU A 43 -1.01 -25.11 0.80
N GLU A 44 -1.13 -26.38 1.18
CA GLU A 44 -1.14 -26.81 2.59
C GLU A 44 0.15 -26.41 3.31
N ARG A 45 1.32 -26.62 2.68
CA ARG A 45 2.60 -26.16 3.24
C ARG A 45 2.62 -24.65 3.46
N ARG A 46 2.17 -23.86 2.49
CA ARG A 46 2.10 -22.39 2.63
C ARG A 46 1.11 -21.95 3.71
N ALA A 47 0.01 -22.65 3.88
CA ALA A 47 -0.95 -22.38 4.95
C ALA A 47 -0.34 -22.68 6.33
N ALA A 48 0.35 -23.81 6.48
CA ALA A 48 1.08 -24.14 7.71
C ALA A 48 2.19 -23.12 8.02
N GLU A 49 2.97 -22.71 7.01
CA GLU A 49 3.98 -21.66 7.14
C GLU A 49 3.37 -20.32 7.57
N TRP A 50 2.19 -19.97 7.05
CA TRP A 50 1.45 -18.78 7.46
C TRP A 50 1.00 -18.86 8.92
N ASP A 51 0.38 -19.98 9.31
CA ASP A 51 -0.15 -20.20 10.65
C ASP A 51 0.97 -20.24 11.71
N ALA A 52 2.18 -20.67 11.32
CA ALA A 52 3.37 -20.65 12.18
C ALA A 52 3.95 -19.25 12.42
N LEU A 53 3.55 -18.22 11.66
CA LEU A 53 4.05 -16.86 11.87
C LEU A 53 3.51 -16.24 13.16
N PRO A 54 4.32 -15.47 13.90
CA PRO A 54 3.83 -14.62 14.97
C PRO A 54 2.70 -13.69 14.51
N LEU A 55 1.70 -13.47 15.36
CA LEU A 55 0.54 -12.60 15.05
C LEU A 55 0.92 -11.20 14.52
N PRO A 56 1.95 -10.50 15.05
CA PRO A 56 2.38 -9.22 14.48
C PRO A 56 2.81 -9.34 13.03
N MET A 57 3.59 -10.37 12.68
CA MET A 57 4.04 -10.62 11.31
C MET A 57 2.87 -10.98 10.38
N GLN A 58 1.90 -11.75 10.89
CA GLN A 58 0.67 -12.04 10.13
C GLN A 58 -0.09 -10.73 9.82
N ARG A 59 -0.23 -9.84 10.80
CA ARG A 59 -0.91 -8.55 10.62
C ARG A 59 -0.20 -7.68 9.60
N GLU A 60 1.12 -7.53 9.71
CA GLU A 60 1.93 -6.75 8.76
C GLU A 60 1.82 -7.28 7.34
N ARG A 61 1.89 -8.62 7.15
CA ARG A 61 1.75 -9.23 5.83
C ARG A 61 0.34 -9.04 5.25
N ARG A 62 -0.71 -9.11 6.09
CA ARG A 62 -2.08 -8.82 5.65
C ARG A 62 -2.24 -7.35 5.25
N GLU A 63 -1.72 -6.43 6.05
CA GLU A 63 -1.74 -4.99 5.77
C GLU A 63 -1.04 -4.69 4.43
N ALA A 64 0.16 -5.23 4.23
CA ALA A 64 0.90 -5.07 2.98
C ALA A 64 0.18 -5.66 1.77
N TRP A 65 -0.49 -6.80 1.94
CA TRP A 65 -1.28 -7.41 0.87
C TRP A 65 -2.50 -6.58 0.49
N LEU A 66 -3.26 -6.09 1.48
CA LEU A 66 -4.41 -5.21 1.24
C LEU A 66 -3.95 -3.93 0.54
N ALA A 67 -2.90 -3.29 1.05
CA ALA A 67 -2.32 -2.11 0.44
C ALA A 67 -1.91 -2.34 -1.02
N TRP A 68 -1.21 -3.44 -1.31
CA TRP A 68 -0.83 -3.80 -2.68
C TRP A 68 -2.04 -4.02 -3.60
N ARG A 69 -3.08 -4.69 -3.11
CA ARG A 69 -4.32 -4.94 -3.86
C ARG A 69 -5.02 -3.63 -4.20
N ASP A 70 -5.04 -2.68 -3.28
CA ASP A 70 -5.73 -1.42 -3.41
C ASP A 70 -4.94 -0.38 -4.25
N LEU A 71 -3.69 -0.67 -4.62
CA LEU A 71 -2.91 0.18 -5.53
C LEU A 71 -3.53 0.22 -6.95
N PRO A 72 -3.45 1.38 -7.64
CA PRO A 72 -3.79 1.46 -9.06
C PRO A 72 -2.97 0.48 -9.92
N ALA A 73 -3.58 -0.02 -11.00
CA ALA A 73 -2.92 -0.92 -11.95
C ALA A 73 -1.53 -0.45 -12.43
N PRO A 74 -1.30 0.83 -12.83
CA PRO A 74 0.04 1.26 -13.24
C PRO A 74 1.05 1.23 -12.08
N GLU A 75 0.64 1.51 -10.85
CA GLU A 75 1.51 1.42 -9.68
C GLU A 75 1.86 -0.03 -9.36
N ARG A 76 0.90 -0.96 -9.45
CA ARG A 76 1.16 -2.40 -9.30
C ARG A 76 2.14 -2.91 -10.35
N ALA A 77 2.01 -2.49 -11.62
CA ALA A 77 2.96 -2.85 -12.67
C ALA A 77 4.37 -2.32 -12.37
N ARG A 78 4.49 -1.07 -11.94
CA ARG A 78 5.76 -0.48 -11.51
C ARG A 78 6.39 -1.25 -10.34
N MET A 79 5.60 -1.66 -9.36
CA MET A 79 6.10 -2.47 -8.23
C MET A 79 6.56 -3.87 -8.68
N GLN A 80 5.84 -4.51 -9.61
CA GLN A 80 6.26 -5.80 -10.17
C GLN A 80 7.60 -5.68 -10.91
N ALA A 81 7.77 -4.63 -11.73
CA ALA A 81 9.04 -4.33 -12.39
C ALA A 81 10.17 -4.05 -11.39
N ALA A 82 9.91 -3.25 -10.35
CA ALA A 82 10.89 -2.98 -9.30
C ALA A 82 11.30 -4.26 -8.53
N ARG A 83 10.36 -5.18 -8.28
CA ARG A 83 10.65 -6.49 -7.68
C ARG A 83 11.52 -7.36 -8.58
N ALA A 84 11.28 -7.36 -9.89
CA ALA A 84 12.10 -8.08 -10.85
C ALA A 84 13.53 -7.53 -10.87
N ALA A 85 13.67 -6.20 -10.92
CA ALA A 85 14.96 -5.52 -10.86
C ALA A 85 15.71 -5.77 -9.55
N TRP A 86 15.01 -5.76 -8.40
CA TRP A 86 15.62 -6.07 -7.11
C TRP A 86 16.12 -7.52 -7.05
N ARG A 87 15.37 -8.47 -7.62
CA ARG A 87 15.77 -9.89 -7.67
C ARG A 87 16.98 -10.16 -8.58
N SER A 88 17.23 -9.31 -9.57
CA SER A 88 18.42 -9.42 -10.43
C SER A 88 19.66 -8.78 -9.80
N LEU A 89 19.54 -8.08 -8.66
CA LEU A 89 20.70 -7.53 -7.97
C LEU A 89 21.53 -8.64 -7.31
N PRO A 90 22.85 -8.46 -7.16
CA PRO A 90 23.68 -9.29 -6.29
C PRO A 90 23.11 -9.37 -4.86
N VAL A 91 23.32 -10.51 -4.18
CA VAL A 91 22.73 -10.79 -2.85
C VAL A 91 23.15 -9.75 -1.80
N ASP A 92 24.40 -9.31 -1.83
CA ASP A 92 24.93 -8.24 -0.97
C ASP A 92 24.17 -6.92 -1.18
N ARG A 93 23.88 -6.57 -2.44
CA ARG A 93 23.09 -5.37 -2.77
C ARG A 93 21.63 -5.51 -2.33
N GLN A 94 21.04 -6.69 -2.48
CA GLN A 94 19.70 -6.98 -1.98
C GLN A 94 19.62 -6.79 -0.45
N GLN A 95 20.59 -7.36 0.28
CA GLN A 95 20.68 -7.25 1.73
C GLN A 95 20.92 -5.82 2.19
N ALA A 96 21.80 -5.07 1.51
CA ALA A 96 22.06 -3.66 1.84
C ALA A 96 20.80 -2.80 1.68
N LEU A 97 20.03 -2.99 0.60
CA LEU A 97 18.75 -2.29 0.41
C LEU A 97 17.72 -2.68 1.47
N ARG A 98 17.66 -3.97 1.82
CA ARG A 98 16.77 -4.45 2.87
C ARG A 98 17.11 -3.84 4.23
N ALA A 99 18.37 -3.85 4.62
CA ALA A 99 18.84 -3.25 5.87
C ALA A 99 18.53 -1.74 5.93
N ARG A 100 18.74 -1.01 4.82
CA ARG A 100 18.37 0.42 4.73
C ARG A 100 16.87 0.64 4.91
N PHE A 101 16.03 -0.22 4.34
CA PHE A 101 14.58 -0.13 4.50
C PHE A 101 14.16 -0.47 5.94
N ASP A 102 14.72 -1.52 6.53
CA ASP A 102 14.41 -1.94 7.89
C ASP A 102 14.88 -0.91 8.93
N ALA A 103 15.92 -0.12 8.63
CA ALA A 103 16.41 0.98 9.45
C ALA A 103 15.54 2.25 9.40
N LEU A 104 14.57 2.35 8.48
CA LEU A 104 13.62 3.48 8.47
C LEU A 104 12.70 3.41 9.68
N ASP A 105 12.24 4.58 10.15
CA ASP A 105 11.17 4.67 11.15
C ASP A 105 9.91 3.90 10.70
N ALA A 106 9.19 3.30 11.66
CA ALA A 106 8.03 2.45 11.38
C ALA A 106 6.90 3.21 10.66
N GLY A 107 6.68 4.49 10.99
CA GLY A 107 5.71 5.35 10.31
C GLY A 107 6.10 5.64 8.87
N ILE A 108 7.40 5.83 8.61
CA ILE A 108 7.94 6.01 7.26
C ILE A 108 7.85 4.72 6.45
N ARG A 109 8.22 3.57 7.02
CA ARG A 109 8.04 2.25 6.36
C ARG A 109 6.58 2.01 6.00
N ARG A 110 5.64 2.30 6.91
CA ARG A 110 4.20 2.17 6.66
C ARG A 110 3.73 3.12 5.55
N GLY A 111 4.35 4.29 5.41
CA GLY A 111 4.11 5.21 4.29
C GLY A 111 4.30 4.58 2.91
N TRP A 112 5.27 3.66 2.77
CA TRP A 112 5.52 2.96 1.51
C TRP A 112 4.38 2.02 1.10
N LEU A 113 3.46 1.67 2.00
CA LEU A 113 2.24 0.94 1.64
C LEU A 113 1.32 1.74 0.71
N LEU A 114 1.45 3.07 0.66
CA LEU A 114 0.66 3.92 -0.22
C LEU A 114 1.07 3.81 -1.70
N GLY A 115 2.16 3.09 -1.99
CA GLY A 115 2.65 2.84 -3.33
C GLY A 115 3.88 3.69 -3.71
N PRO A 116 4.46 3.42 -4.89
CA PRO A 116 5.68 4.08 -5.36
C PRO A 116 5.50 5.56 -5.75
N VAL A 117 4.26 6.05 -5.86
CA VAL A 117 3.98 7.47 -6.10
C VAL A 117 3.98 8.24 -4.79
N LEU A 118 3.18 7.84 -3.80
CA LEU A 118 3.01 8.61 -2.56
C LEU A 118 4.00 8.24 -1.46
N GLY A 119 4.51 7.01 -1.43
CA GLY A 119 5.42 6.51 -0.40
C GLY A 119 6.64 7.40 -0.17
N PRO A 120 7.38 7.83 -1.22
CA PRO A 120 8.53 8.73 -1.08
C PRO A 120 8.21 10.08 -0.42
N HIS A 121 7.00 10.61 -0.65
CA HIS A 121 6.58 11.92 -0.12
C HIS A 121 5.92 11.83 1.26
N TRP A 122 5.61 10.62 1.75
CA TRP A 122 4.93 10.41 3.03
C TRP A 122 5.57 11.12 4.22
N PRO A 123 6.91 11.18 4.40
CA PRO A 123 7.52 11.93 5.50
C PRO A 123 7.06 13.39 5.56
N ARG A 124 6.78 14.02 4.42
CA ARG A 124 6.32 15.42 4.34
C ARG A 124 4.80 15.56 4.40
N LEU A 125 4.08 14.54 3.93
CA LEU A 125 2.62 14.59 3.80
C LEU A 125 1.86 14.01 5.00
N HIS A 126 2.46 13.13 5.79
CA HIS A 126 1.75 12.38 6.86
C HIS A 126 1.04 13.30 7.86
N ALA A 127 1.60 14.49 8.12
CA ALA A 127 1.02 15.50 9.00
C ALA A 127 -0.36 16.01 8.52
N LEU A 128 -0.62 15.99 7.21
CA LEU A 128 -1.92 16.30 6.63
C LEU A 128 -2.95 15.21 6.88
N PHE A 129 -2.57 14.00 7.26
CA PHE A 129 -3.51 12.91 7.50
C PHE A 129 -3.93 12.79 8.97
N ALA A 130 -3.47 13.70 9.84
CA ALA A 130 -3.92 13.77 11.22
C ALA A 130 -5.42 14.14 11.29
N HIS A 131 -6.20 13.34 12.04
CA HIS A 131 -7.65 13.50 12.24
C HIS A 131 -8.49 13.45 10.95
N VAL A 132 -8.02 12.74 9.92
CA VAL A 132 -8.77 12.53 8.68
C VAL A 132 -9.58 11.23 8.77
N GLY A 133 -10.89 11.32 8.56
CA GLY A 133 -11.79 10.16 8.51
C GLY A 133 -11.55 9.27 7.28
N PRO A 134 -12.06 8.03 7.25
CA PRO A 134 -11.76 7.08 6.16
C PRO A 134 -12.19 7.57 4.77
N GLU A 135 -13.38 8.17 4.63
CA GLU A 135 -13.86 8.67 3.34
C GLU A 135 -13.05 9.87 2.83
N GLU A 136 -12.77 10.84 3.70
CA GLU A 136 -11.90 11.99 3.36
C GLU A 136 -10.48 11.51 3.03
N ARG A 137 -9.98 10.48 3.72
CA ARG A 137 -8.66 9.89 3.46
C ARG A 137 -8.58 9.32 2.05
N ASP A 138 -9.59 8.58 1.62
CA ASP A 138 -9.59 7.98 0.28
C ASP A 138 -9.70 9.05 -0.82
N ALA A 139 -10.56 10.05 -0.63
CA ALA A 139 -10.66 11.20 -1.53
C ALA A 139 -9.33 11.97 -1.63
N LEU A 140 -8.67 12.19 -0.49
CA LEU A 140 -7.37 12.85 -0.45
C LEU A 140 -6.30 12.02 -1.14
N LEU A 141 -6.18 10.72 -0.86
CA LEU A 141 -5.20 9.85 -1.53
C LEU A 141 -5.43 9.81 -3.05
N GLY A 142 -6.68 9.80 -3.50
CA GLY A 142 -7.03 9.93 -4.92
C GLY A 142 -6.55 11.25 -5.51
N ALA A 143 -6.82 12.37 -4.83
CA ALA A 143 -6.38 13.69 -5.25
C ALA A 143 -4.85 13.80 -5.34
N LEU A 144 -4.12 13.25 -4.35
CA LEU A 144 -2.67 13.28 -4.31
C LEU A 144 -2.04 12.46 -5.45
N ARG A 145 -2.61 11.31 -5.80
CA ARG A 145 -2.12 10.51 -6.93
C ARG A 145 -2.29 11.19 -8.29
N ALA A 146 -3.26 12.08 -8.42
CA ALA A 146 -3.49 12.86 -9.63
C ALA A 146 -2.56 14.08 -9.75
N LEU A 147 -1.84 14.45 -8.69
CA LEU A 147 -0.90 15.57 -8.72
C LEU A 147 0.39 15.21 -9.47
N PRO A 148 0.95 16.15 -10.25
CA PRO A 148 2.30 15.97 -10.79
C PRO A 148 3.34 15.94 -9.66
N PRO A 149 4.51 15.30 -9.85
CA PRO A 149 5.52 15.16 -8.80
C PRO A 149 5.93 16.49 -8.14
N GLN A 150 6.08 17.56 -8.93
CA GLN A 150 6.40 18.88 -8.38
C GLN A 150 5.32 19.41 -7.44
N ALA A 151 4.04 19.18 -7.74
CA ALA A 151 2.96 19.64 -6.88
C ALA A 151 2.88 18.85 -5.56
N LEU A 152 3.29 17.57 -5.55
CA LEU A 152 3.44 16.81 -4.30
C LEU A 152 4.54 17.38 -3.41
N GLU A 153 5.65 17.83 -4.02
CA GLU A 153 6.72 18.53 -3.29
C GLU A 153 6.24 19.87 -2.74
N ASP A 154 5.56 20.67 -3.57
CA ASP A 154 4.97 21.96 -3.16
C ASP A 154 3.99 21.76 -1.99
N LEU A 155 3.12 20.75 -2.06
CA LEU A 155 2.23 20.39 -0.96
C LEU A 155 2.99 19.94 0.30
N GLY A 156 4.10 19.22 0.14
CA GLY A 156 4.97 18.84 1.25
C GLY A 156 5.54 20.06 1.98
N VAL A 157 5.93 21.10 1.24
CA VAL A 157 6.38 22.37 1.83
C VAL A 157 5.24 23.07 2.57
N LEU A 158 4.05 23.15 1.97
CA LEU A 158 2.88 23.76 2.62
C LEU A 158 2.45 23.00 3.87
N ALA A 159 2.46 21.66 3.84
CA ALA A 159 2.13 20.82 4.98
C ALA A 159 3.00 21.09 6.20
N GLN A 160 4.29 21.37 5.98
CA GLN A 160 5.24 21.72 7.04
C GLN A 160 5.03 23.14 7.56
N ARG A 161 4.66 24.08 6.69
CA ARG A 161 4.38 25.49 7.07
C ARG A 161 3.02 25.68 7.73
N THR A 162 2.07 24.78 7.47
CA THR A 162 0.68 24.92 7.92
C THR A 162 0.53 24.40 9.37
N PRO A 163 0.12 25.27 10.31
CA PRO A 163 -0.14 24.89 11.70
C PRO A 163 -1.21 23.79 11.81
N PRO A 164 -1.18 22.93 12.85
CA PRO A 164 -2.11 21.82 12.99
C PRO A 164 -3.59 22.19 12.81
N GLN A 165 -4.02 23.33 13.37
CA GLN A 165 -5.39 23.84 13.29
C GLN A 165 -5.84 24.20 11.86
N ASP A 166 -4.90 24.56 10.98
CA ASP A 166 -5.20 25.04 9.62
C ASP A 166 -5.12 23.92 8.56
N ARG A 167 -4.63 22.73 8.94
CA ARG A 167 -4.46 21.61 8.00
C ARG A 167 -5.78 21.12 7.41
N ALA A 168 -6.86 21.13 8.20
CA ALA A 168 -8.19 20.79 7.70
C ALA A 168 -8.65 21.76 6.61
N ALA A 169 -8.42 23.06 6.80
CA ALA A 169 -8.75 24.07 5.81
C ALA A 169 -7.90 23.93 4.54
N LEU A 170 -6.60 23.62 4.67
CA LEU A 170 -5.72 23.34 3.52
C LEU A 170 -6.23 22.15 2.69
N ARG A 171 -6.60 21.03 3.35
CA ARG A 171 -7.16 19.85 2.68
C ARG A 171 -8.46 20.17 1.96
N ALA A 172 -9.39 20.86 2.64
CA ALA A 172 -10.68 21.23 2.07
C ALA A 172 -10.52 22.12 0.82
N GLN A 173 -9.63 23.11 0.87
CA GLN A 173 -9.33 23.97 -0.28
C GLN A 173 -8.74 23.19 -1.45
N LEU A 174 -7.79 22.29 -1.19
CA LEU A 174 -7.22 21.43 -2.22
C LEU A 174 -8.28 20.54 -2.89
N LEU A 175 -9.18 19.95 -2.10
CA LEU A 175 -10.21 19.05 -2.60
C LEU A 175 -11.33 19.78 -3.35
N ALA A 176 -11.66 21.02 -2.96
CA ALA A 176 -12.66 21.85 -3.62
C ALA A 176 -12.24 22.34 -5.03
N LEU A 177 -10.93 22.38 -5.31
CA LEU A 177 -10.41 22.81 -6.61
C LEU A 177 -10.57 21.71 -7.68
N PRO A 178 -10.90 22.09 -8.95
CA PRO A 178 -10.76 21.20 -10.09
C PRO A 178 -9.34 20.62 -10.18
N ALA A 179 -9.21 19.37 -10.60
CA ALA A 179 -7.95 18.63 -10.57
C ALA A 179 -6.82 19.37 -11.31
N GLU A 180 -7.15 20.00 -12.44
CA GLU A 180 -6.24 20.71 -13.33
C GLU A 180 -5.69 22.01 -12.70
N ARG A 181 -6.41 22.58 -11.73
CA ARG A 181 -6.04 23.83 -11.05
C ARG A 181 -5.18 23.61 -9.79
N ARG A 182 -5.21 22.41 -9.21
CA ARG A 182 -4.54 22.11 -7.94
C ARG A 182 -3.04 22.38 -7.96
N ALA A 183 -2.35 21.95 -9.03
CA ALA A 183 -0.90 22.12 -9.14
C ALA A 183 -0.48 23.60 -9.21
N VAL A 184 -1.23 24.42 -9.96
CA VAL A 184 -0.98 25.87 -10.07
C VAL A 184 -1.22 26.54 -8.72
N TRP A 185 -2.34 26.24 -8.06
CA TRP A 185 -2.68 26.79 -6.75
C TRP A 185 -1.66 26.44 -5.66
N LEU A 186 -1.12 25.21 -5.67
CA LEU A 186 -0.07 24.79 -4.74
C LEU A 186 1.21 25.62 -4.95
N ARG A 187 1.61 25.80 -6.21
CA ARG A 187 2.81 26.59 -6.57
C ARG A 187 2.69 28.05 -6.14
N GLU A 188 1.54 28.67 -6.40
CA GLU A 188 1.26 30.07 -6.03
C GLU A 188 1.42 30.30 -4.51
N ARG A 189 1.13 29.29 -3.69
CA ARG A 189 1.22 29.38 -2.22
C ARG A 189 2.61 29.07 -1.65
N VAL A 190 3.43 28.35 -2.39
CA VAL A 190 4.82 28.04 -1.97
C VAL A 190 5.77 29.15 -2.40
N SER A 191 5.46 29.81 -3.52
CA SER A 191 6.21 30.94 -4.05
C SER A 191 6.21 32.12 -3.06
N PRO A 192 7.34 32.83 -2.90
CA PRO A 192 7.47 33.97 -2.00
C PRO A 192 6.62 35.18 -2.40
#